data_AF-A0A6A6RXC4-F1
#
_entry.id   AF-A0A6A6RXC4-F1
#
_cell.length_a   1.000
_cell.length_b   1.000
_cell.length_c   1.000
_cell.angle_alpha   90.00
_cell.angle_beta   90.00
_cell.angle_gamma   90.00
#
_symmetry.space_group_name_H-M   'P 1'
#
loop_
_entity.id
_entity.type
_entity.pdbx_description
1 polymer ?
#
loop_
_entity_poly.entity_id
_entity_poly.type
_entity_poly.pdbx_seq_one_letter_code
_entity_poly.pdbx_strand_id
1 'polypeptide(L)'
;MKSFALLLAAGVALAQDISSLPQCGQTCITNMLSIATSEFGCGSGDVVCICSKSDFGYGVRDCANEACGASDAAKVISYGTTYCASIASSAIPSSAASAVSTGAL
;
A
#
# COMPACT_ATOMS: atom_id res chain seq x y z
N MET A 1 -13.66 33.68 16.05
CA MET A 1 -12.48 32.82 16.28
C MET A 1 -12.99 31.39 16.15
N LYS A 2 -12.94 30.83 14.92
CA LYS A 2 -11.88 29.92 14.43
C LYS A 2 -11.71 28.70 15.34
N SER A 3 -12.31 27.59 14.93
CA SER A 3 -11.77 26.23 15.11
C SER A 3 -12.47 25.30 14.13
N PHE A 4 -11.96 25.23 12.90
CA PHE A 4 -12.16 24.05 12.05
C PHE A 4 -11.07 23.06 12.49
N ALA A 5 -11.47 22.04 13.24
CA ALA A 5 -10.58 20.94 13.58
C ALA A 5 -10.32 20.13 12.29
N LEU A 6 -9.17 20.39 11.66
CA LEU A 6 -8.64 19.51 10.61
C LEU A 6 -8.16 18.23 11.30
N LEU A 7 -9.03 17.23 11.32
CA LEU A 7 -8.67 15.85 11.63
C LEU A 7 -7.67 15.36 10.56
N LEU A 8 -6.41 15.23 10.94
CA LEU A 8 -5.37 14.54 10.17
C LEU A 8 -5.71 13.04 10.14
N ALA A 9 -6.51 12.60 9.17
CA ALA A 9 -6.62 11.20 8.81
C ALA A 9 -5.41 10.82 7.95
N ALA A 10 -4.25 10.62 8.60
CA ALA A 10 -3.08 10.06 7.94
C ALA A 10 -3.16 8.53 7.99
N GLY A 11 -3.40 7.92 6.83
CA GLY A 11 -3.13 6.51 6.57
C GLY A 11 -4.27 5.55 6.92
N VAL A 12 -5.10 5.23 5.92
CA VAL A 12 -5.50 3.87 5.52
C VAL A 12 -6.39 3.99 4.26
N ALA A 13 -5.80 4.37 3.13
CA ALA A 13 -6.52 4.45 1.86
C ALA A 13 -6.65 3.09 1.12
N LEU A 14 -6.10 2.00 1.67
CA LEU A 14 -5.88 0.77 0.91
C LEU A 14 -7.12 -0.12 0.82
N ALA A 15 -8.06 0.00 1.76
CA ALA A 15 -9.28 -0.83 1.75
C ALA A 15 -10.28 -0.39 0.66
N GLN A 16 -10.30 0.90 0.31
CA GLN A 16 -11.18 1.45 -0.73
C GLN A 16 -10.77 0.98 -2.13
N ASP A 17 -9.49 0.64 -2.30
CA ASP A 17 -8.87 0.32 -3.57
C ASP A 17 -9.01 -1.17 -3.94
N ILE A 18 -9.03 -2.08 -2.95
CA ILE A 18 -9.22 -3.53 -3.20
C ILE A 18 -10.55 -3.81 -3.90
N SER A 19 -11.64 -3.15 -3.50
CA SER A 19 -12.97 -3.36 -4.08
C SER A 19 -13.06 -2.96 -5.57
N SER A 20 -12.09 -2.20 -6.08
CA SER A 20 -11.99 -1.86 -7.50
C SER A 20 -11.34 -2.96 -8.35
N LEU A 21 -10.77 -4.01 -7.72
CA LEU A 21 -10.23 -5.16 -8.41
C LEU A 21 -11.32 -6.16 -8.84
N PRO A 22 -11.10 -6.93 -9.91
CA PRO A 22 -11.93 -8.09 -10.20
C PRO A 22 -11.90 -9.09 -9.04
N GLN A 23 -12.92 -9.96 -8.94
CA GLN A 23 -13.08 -10.87 -7.81
C GLN A 23 -11.85 -11.78 -7.57
N CYS A 24 -11.20 -12.22 -8.64
CA CYS A 24 -9.95 -12.99 -8.56
C CYS A 24 -8.84 -12.17 -7.86
N GLY A 25 -8.74 -10.87 -8.16
CA GLY A 25 -7.82 -9.94 -7.54
C GLY A 25 -8.10 -9.67 -6.08
N GLN A 26 -9.37 -9.46 -5.73
CA GLN A 26 -9.80 -9.30 -4.33
C GLN A 26 -9.39 -10.52 -3.49
N THR A 27 -9.57 -11.72 -4.06
CA THR A 27 -9.15 -12.97 -3.42
C THR A 27 -7.64 -13.03 -3.25
N CYS A 28 -6.86 -12.75 -4.30
CA CYS A 28 -5.40 -12.79 -4.24
C CYS A 28 -4.81 -11.82 -3.21
N ILE A 29 -5.29 -10.57 -3.19
CA ILE A 29 -4.81 -9.58 -2.23
C ILE A 29 -5.22 -9.97 -0.80
N THR A 30 -6.48 -10.33 -0.58
CA THR A 30 -6.97 -10.65 0.78
C THR A 30 -6.29 -11.89 1.35
N ASN A 31 -6.06 -12.93 0.53
CA ASN A 31 -5.33 -14.12 0.96
C ASN A 31 -3.88 -13.78 1.34
N MET A 32 -3.19 -12.97 0.53
CA MET A 32 -1.82 -12.56 0.85
C MET A 32 -1.73 -11.67 2.08
N LEU A 33 -2.71 -10.82 2.34
CA LEU A 33 -2.79 -10.05 3.59
C LEU A 33 -2.97 -10.98 4.80
N SER A 34 -3.82 -12.01 4.67
CA SER A 34 -4.00 -13.01 5.73
C SER A 34 -2.74 -13.84 5.98
N ILE A 35 -2.01 -14.22 4.93
CA ILE A 35 -0.74 -14.94 5.05
C ILE A 35 0.31 -14.03 5.69
N ALA A 36 0.34 -12.74 5.34
CA ALA A 36 1.27 -11.81 5.95
C ALA A 36 1.07 -11.70 7.48
N THR A 37 -0.17 -11.79 7.96
CA THR A 37 -0.45 -11.78 9.40
C THR A 37 -0.17 -13.11 10.09
N SER A 38 -0.48 -14.24 9.45
CA SER A 38 -0.37 -15.56 10.09
C SER A 38 1.03 -16.19 9.95
N GLU A 39 1.67 -16.01 8.79
CA GLU A 39 2.92 -16.71 8.44
C GLU A 39 4.13 -15.76 8.45
N PHE A 40 3.97 -14.52 7.99
CA PHE A 40 5.09 -13.57 7.93
C PHE A 40 5.31 -12.79 9.25
N GLY A 41 4.38 -12.93 10.20
CA GLY A 41 4.43 -12.28 11.50
C GLY A 41 4.17 -10.77 11.47
N CYS A 42 3.53 -10.25 10.41
CA CYS A 42 3.18 -8.83 10.32
C CYS A 42 1.90 -8.52 11.10
N GLY A 43 1.82 -7.32 11.66
CA GLY A 43 0.58 -6.83 12.26
C GLY A 43 -0.52 -6.64 11.20
N SER A 44 -1.79 -6.74 11.62
CA SER A 44 -2.92 -6.43 10.75
C SER A 44 -2.83 -4.99 10.25
N GLY A 45 -2.71 -4.81 8.94
CA GLY A 45 -2.54 -3.49 8.32
C GLY A 45 -1.15 -2.89 8.47
N ASP A 46 -0.14 -3.63 8.95
CA ASP A 46 1.26 -3.21 8.98
C ASP A 46 1.87 -3.29 7.58
N VAL A 47 1.53 -2.31 6.76
CA VAL A 47 1.95 -2.25 5.35
C VAL A 47 3.48 -2.18 5.23
N VAL A 48 4.18 -1.61 6.21
CA VAL A 48 5.66 -1.55 6.22
C VAL A 48 6.23 -2.96 6.36
N CYS A 49 5.74 -3.73 7.34
CA CYS A 49 6.14 -5.13 7.48
C CYS A 49 5.76 -5.94 6.25
N ILE A 50 4.51 -5.85 5.80
CA ILE A 50 3.98 -6.62 4.66
C ILE A 50 4.84 -6.37 3.41
N CYS A 51 5.11 -5.11 3.08
CA CYS A 51 5.88 -4.73 1.91
C CYS A 51 7.40 -4.94 2.05
N SER A 52 7.90 -5.17 3.27
CA SER A 52 9.27 -5.64 3.47
C SER A 52 9.45 -7.12 3.10
N LYS A 53 8.36 -7.87 2.95
CA LYS A 53 8.38 -9.28 2.58
C LYS A 53 8.19 -9.43 1.08
N SER A 54 9.25 -9.77 0.36
CA SER A 54 9.20 -10.06 -1.08
C SER A 54 8.15 -11.12 -1.43
N ASP A 55 7.92 -12.07 -0.52
CA ASP A 55 6.94 -13.14 -0.66
C ASP A 55 5.49 -12.63 -0.80
N PHE A 56 5.17 -11.47 -0.24
CA PHE A 56 3.86 -10.85 -0.48
C PHE A 56 3.68 -10.49 -1.96
N GLY A 57 4.67 -9.81 -2.56
CA GLY A 57 4.64 -9.44 -3.96
C GLY A 57 4.64 -10.65 -4.89
N TYR A 58 5.43 -11.68 -4.57
CA TYR A 58 5.44 -12.94 -5.33
C TYR A 58 4.11 -13.66 -5.22
N GLY A 59 3.54 -13.80 -4.02
CA GLY A 59 2.26 -14.47 -3.82
C GLY A 59 1.10 -13.76 -4.53
N VAL A 60 1.09 -12.41 -4.56
CA VAL A 60 0.09 -11.65 -5.33
C VAL A 60 0.23 -11.93 -6.83
N ARG A 61 1.46 -11.88 -7.36
CA ARG A 61 1.72 -12.14 -8.78
C ARG A 61 1.33 -13.57 -9.16
N ASP A 62 1.75 -14.53 -8.37
CA ASP A 62 1.56 -15.95 -8.69
C ASP A 62 0.07 -16.29 -8.60
N CYS A 63 -0.63 -15.84 -7.54
CA CYS A 63 -2.08 -15.97 -7.45
C CYS A 63 -2.79 -15.30 -8.63
N ALA A 64 -2.38 -14.09 -9.03
CA ALA A 64 -3.01 -13.36 -10.13
C ALA A 64 -2.86 -14.10 -11.46
N ASN A 65 -1.69 -14.67 -11.76
CA ASN A 65 -1.47 -15.42 -13.00
C ASN A 65 -2.23 -16.76 -13.03
N GLU A 66 -2.42 -17.39 -11.87
CA GLU A 66 -3.14 -18.67 -11.77
C GLU A 66 -4.66 -18.49 -11.75
N ALA A 67 -5.17 -17.45 -11.07
CA ALA A 67 -6.60 -17.29 -10.79
C ALA A 67 -7.31 -16.25 -11.69
N CYS A 68 -6.58 -15.36 -12.36
CA CYS A 68 -7.14 -14.33 -13.22
C CYS A 68 -6.80 -14.56 -14.70
N GLY A 69 -7.63 -14.04 -15.60
CA GLY A 69 -7.23 -13.87 -17.00
C GLY A 69 -6.12 -12.82 -17.15
N ALA A 70 -5.30 -12.92 -18.20
CA ALA A 70 -4.07 -12.14 -18.35
C ALA A 70 -4.22 -10.61 -18.16
N SER A 71 -5.30 -10.02 -18.68
CA SER A 71 -5.56 -8.58 -18.50
C SER A 71 -5.87 -8.19 -17.06
N ASP A 72 -6.58 -9.05 -16.33
CA ASP A 72 -6.93 -8.80 -14.93
C ASP A 72 -5.75 -9.14 -14.01
N ALA A 73 -4.98 -10.18 -14.33
CA ALA A 73 -3.74 -10.50 -13.63
C ALA A 73 -2.78 -9.29 -13.61
N ALA A 74 -2.61 -8.62 -14.76
CA ALA A 74 -1.79 -7.42 -14.86
C ALA A 74 -2.28 -6.28 -13.95
N LYS A 75 -3.60 -6.08 -13.84
CA LYS A 75 -4.18 -5.06 -12.93
C LYS A 75 -3.92 -5.40 -11.46
N VAL A 76 -4.07 -6.67 -11.08
CA VAL A 76 -3.84 -7.14 -9.70
C VAL A 76 -2.36 -7.03 -9.32
N ILE A 77 -1.45 -7.35 -10.24
CA ILE A 77 -0.02 -7.17 -10.03
C ILE A 77 0.31 -5.69 -9.86
N SER A 78 -0.21 -4.82 -10.74
CA SER A 78 -0.01 -3.36 -10.65
C SER A 78 -0.61 -2.77 -9.36
N TYR A 79 -1.69 -3.35 -8.87
CA TYR A 79 -2.25 -2.99 -7.58
C TYR A 79 -1.28 -3.35 -6.45
N GLY A 80 -0.76 -4.58 -6.43
CA GLY A 80 0.18 -5.05 -5.41
C GLY A 80 1.47 -4.22 -5.37
N THR A 81 1.98 -3.79 -6.52
CA THR A 81 3.13 -2.88 -6.57
C THR A 81 2.80 -1.49 -6.00
N THR A 82 1.64 -0.93 -6.34
CA THR A 82 1.20 0.39 -5.85
C THR A 82 0.90 0.38 -4.35
N TYR A 83 0.35 -0.74 -3.85
CA TYR A 83 0.11 -0.99 -2.42
C TYR A 83 1.39 -0.76 -1.59
N CYS A 84 2.53 -1.21 -2.11
CA CYS A 84 3.83 -1.03 -1.46
C CYS A 84 4.58 0.24 -1.85
N ALA A 85 4.33 0.81 -3.03
CA ALA A 85 4.95 2.06 -3.48
C ALA A 85 4.61 3.25 -2.57
N SER A 86 3.42 3.26 -1.97
CA SER A 86 2.95 4.32 -1.08
C SER A 86 3.76 4.42 0.23
N ILE A 87 4.39 3.31 0.65
CA ILE A 87 5.27 3.25 1.82
C ILE A 87 6.64 3.85 1.52
N ALA A 88 7.17 3.66 0.31
CA ALA A 88 8.44 4.25 -0.11
C ALA A 88 8.39 5.78 -0.11
N SER A 89 7.24 6.37 -0.46
CA SER A 89 7.03 7.83 -0.42
C SER A 89 6.79 8.38 0.99
N SER A 90 6.34 7.53 1.93
CA SER A 90 6.11 7.92 3.34
C SER A 90 7.35 7.71 4.22
N ALA A 91 8.34 6.96 3.73
CA ALA A 91 9.63 6.75 4.36
C ALA A 91 10.66 7.86 4.03
N ILE A 92 10.23 8.97 3.41
CA ILE A 92 11.03 10.20 3.42
C ILE A 92 11.01 10.67 4.88
N PRO A 93 12.12 10.63 5.64
CA PRO A 93 12.17 11.43 6.85
C PRO A 93 11.91 12.86 6.41
N SER A 94 10.88 13.50 6.95
CA SER A 94 10.66 14.94 6.87
C SER A 94 11.81 15.68 7.59
N SER A 95 13.01 15.57 7.01
CA SER A 95 14.26 16.14 7.48
C SER A 95 15.15 16.48 6.30
N ALA A 96 14.59 16.90 5.17
CA ALA A 96 15.26 17.73 4.16
C ALA A 96 14.30 18.09 3.01
N ALA A 97 13.59 19.21 3.16
CA ALA A 97 13.30 20.09 2.04
C ALA A 97 13.56 21.52 2.54
N SER A 98 14.85 21.85 2.49
CA SER A 98 15.46 23.12 2.78
C SER A 98 15.00 24.20 1.80
N ALA A 99 14.78 25.43 2.27
CA ALA A 99 15.06 26.63 1.48
C ALA A 99 15.21 27.85 2.39
N VAL A 100 16.47 28.24 2.56
CA VAL A 100 16.91 29.61 2.85
C VAL A 100 16.24 30.61 1.89
N SER A 101 15.75 31.74 2.42
CA SER A 101 15.77 33.02 1.71
C SER A 101 15.83 34.17 2.72
N THR A 102 17.06 34.65 2.86
CA THR A 102 17.50 36.04 3.08
C THR A 102 16.43 37.14 3.06
N GLY A 103 16.40 37.92 4.15
CA GLY A 103 16.53 39.38 4.13
C GLY A 103 15.41 40.28 3.57
N ALA A 104 15.20 41.38 4.30
CA ALA A 104 14.49 42.63 3.95
C ALA A 104 12.94 42.63 4.06
N LEU A 105 12.43 43.25 5.13
CA LEU A 105 12.03 44.67 5.17
C LEU A 105 11.80 45.11 6.63
#